data_AF-A0A8J7WB63-F1
#
_entry.id   AF-A0A8J7WB63-F1
#
_cell.length_a   1.000
_cell.length_b   1.000
_cell.length_c   1.000
_cell.angle_alpha   90.00
_cell.angle_beta   90.00
_cell.angle_gamma   90.00
#
_symmetry.space_group_name_H-M   'P 1'
#
loop_
_entity.id
_entity.type
_entity.pdbx_description
1 polymer ?
#
loop_
_entity_poly.entity_id
_entity_poly.type
_entity_poly.pdbx_seq_one_letter_code
_entity_poly.pdbx_strand_id
1 'polypeptide(L)'
;MGYRTHARHTTCPGCREEVYIEELVGGDCPLCGSSVGDVDTSEEEIPFDDSIERSELSWLVLQYFLFRKFQEYGAHPLQVYRLLSKIDEEGDCPVVPGESTRFELDADLSRMERILPKRCTTCGRFILFGGAKKIIGDLVIGDMEIAYHCSECRSKKV
;
A
#
# COMPACT_ATOMS: atom_id res chain seq x y z
N MET A 1 -0.70 -6.12 -11.08
CA MET A 1 -2.02 -6.39 -11.71
C MET A 1 -3.08 -5.63 -10.92
N GLY A 2 -3.91 -4.81 -11.57
CA GLY A 2 -4.94 -4.03 -10.89
C GLY A 2 -6.14 -4.89 -10.49
N TYR A 3 -6.54 -4.81 -9.23
CA TYR A 3 -7.75 -5.45 -8.70
C TYR A 3 -8.99 -4.78 -9.30
N ARG A 4 -9.55 -5.37 -10.37
CA ARG A 4 -10.96 -5.17 -10.73
C ARG A 4 -11.77 -6.09 -9.80
N THR A 5 -12.70 -5.53 -9.06
CA THR A 5 -13.67 -6.28 -8.25
C THR A 5 -14.45 -7.22 -9.15
N HIS A 6 -14.09 -8.51 -9.17
CA HIS A 6 -14.77 -9.56 -9.91
C HIS A 6 -16.06 -9.98 -9.18
N ALA A 7 -17.04 -9.07 -9.10
CA ALA A 7 -18.37 -9.43 -8.65
C ALA A 7 -19.05 -10.31 -9.71
N ARG A 8 -19.55 -11.49 -9.31
CA ARG A 8 -20.23 -12.42 -10.21
C ARG A 8 -21.54 -11.78 -10.68
N HIS A 9 -21.73 -11.68 -11.99
CA HIS A 9 -22.89 -11.07 -12.63
C HIS A 9 -23.46 -12.00 -13.70
N THR A 10 -24.77 -11.88 -13.93
CA THR A 10 -25.50 -12.59 -14.97
C THR A 10 -26.53 -11.67 -15.61
N THR A 11 -27.11 -12.07 -16.73
CA THR A 11 -28.14 -11.28 -17.43
C THR A 11 -29.51 -11.84 -17.11
N CYS A 12 -30.43 -10.99 -16.62
CA CYS A 12 -31.78 -11.42 -16.27
C CYS A 12 -32.55 -11.90 -17.52
N PRO A 13 -33.22 -13.07 -17.49
CA PRO A 13 -34.00 -13.57 -18.63
C PRO A 13 -35.26 -12.74 -18.92
N GLY A 14 -35.78 -12.00 -17.92
CA GLY A 14 -36.98 -11.17 -18.06
C GLY A 14 -36.70 -9.79 -18.66
N CYS A 15 -35.93 -8.96 -17.95
CA CYS A 15 -35.64 -7.59 -18.36
C CYS A 15 -34.36 -7.43 -19.19
N ARG A 16 -33.53 -8.47 -19.30
CA ARG A 16 -32.22 -8.46 -19.99
C ARG A 16 -31.20 -7.47 -19.43
N GLU A 17 -31.44 -6.96 -18.23
CA GLU A 17 -30.47 -6.14 -17.51
C GLU A 17 -29.38 -7.02 -16.88
N GLU A 18 -28.17 -6.47 -16.76
CA GLU A 18 -27.11 -7.07 -15.96
C GLU A 18 -27.50 -7.00 -14.48
N VAL A 19 -27.46 -8.14 -13.81
CA VAL A 19 -27.78 -8.28 -12.40
C VAL A 19 -26.64 -9.00 -11.69
N TYR A 20 -26.28 -8.49 -10.51
CA TYR A 20 -25.30 -9.13 -9.66
C TYR A 20 -25.97 -10.22 -8.84
N ILE A 21 -25.29 -11.36 -8.69
CA ILE A 21 -25.88 -12.53 -8.00
C ILE A 21 -26.19 -12.21 -6.53
N GLU A 22 -25.38 -11.35 -5.90
CA GLU A 22 -25.56 -10.87 -4.52
C GLU A 22 -26.79 -9.95 -4.34
N GLU A 23 -27.30 -9.36 -5.42
CA GLU A 23 -28.46 -8.45 -5.39
C GLU A 23 -29.80 -9.16 -5.64
N LEU A 24 -29.78 -10.47 -5.91
CA LEU A 24 -30.99 -11.24 -6.14
C LEU A 24 -31.79 -11.39 -4.84
N VAL A 25 -33.09 -11.12 -4.91
CA VAL A 25 -33.99 -11.29 -3.76
C VAL A 25 -34.63 -12.66 -3.88
N GLY A 26 -34.13 -13.63 -3.12
CA GLY A 26 -34.63 -15.01 -3.17
C GLY A 26 -34.44 -15.71 -4.52
N GLY A 27 -33.43 -15.31 -5.31
CA GLY A 27 -33.18 -15.83 -6.66
C GLY A 27 -33.89 -15.06 -7.78
N ASP A 28 -34.68 -14.03 -7.44
CA ASP A 28 -35.40 -13.23 -8.41
C ASP A 28 -34.69 -11.90 -8.71
N CYS A 29 -34.83 -11.45 -9.96
CA CYS A 29 -34.32 -10.15 -10.39
C CYS A 29 -35.01 -9.01 -9.62
N PRO A 30 -34.26 -8.07 -9.00
CA PRO A 30 -34.85 -6.98 -8.20
C PRO A 30 -35.65 -5.98 -9.03
N LEU A 31 -35.40 -5.91 -10.34
CA LEU A 31 -36.04 -4.93 -11.23
C LEU A 31 -37.36 -5.44 -11.81
N CYS A 32 -37.47 -6.74 -12.09
CA CYS A 32 -38.63 -7.29 -12.80
C CYS A 32 -39.26 -8.52 -12.14
N GLY A 33 -38.68 -9.04 -11.06
CA GLY A 33 -39.18 -10.21 -10.32
C GLY A 33 -39.12 -11.52 -11.12
N SER A 34 -38.45 -11.53 -12.29
CA SER A 34 -38.25 -12.77 -13.03
C SER A 34 -37.20 -13.62 -12.32
N SER A 35 -37.53 -14.90 -12.13
CA SER A 35 -36.60 -15.89 -11.61
C SER A 35 -35.39 -16.00 -12.53
N VAL A 36 -34.23 -15.68 -11.97
CA VAL A 36 -32.94 -15.95 -12.58
C VAL A 36 -32.65 -17.39 -12.17
N GLY A 37 -33.24 -18.34 -12.92
CA GLY A 37 -33.36 -19.74 -12.52
C GLY A 37 -32.05 -20.34 -12.01
N ASP A 38 -32.16 -21.36 -11.14
CA ASP A 38 -31.08 -22.00 -10.39
C ASP A 38 -29.75 -21.96 -11.15
N VAL A 39 -28.98 -20.89 -10.94
CA VAL A 39 -27.56 -20.86 -11.28
C VAL A 39 -27.02 -21.92 -10.37
N ASP A 40 -26.72 -23.10 -10.95
CA ASP A 40 -26.38 -24.33 -10.26
C ASP A 40 -25.83 -23.99 -8.87
N THR A 41 -26.65 -24.18 -7.85
CA THR A 41 -26.20 -24.40 -6.48
C THR A 41 -25.52 -25.78 -6.40
N SER A 42 -24.74 -26.16 -7.43
CA SER A 42 -23.38 -26.46 -7.07
C SER A 42 -22.92 -25.26 -6.26
N GLU A 43 -22.86 -25.47 -4.97
CA GLU A 43 -21.71 -25.04 -4.21
C GLU A 43 -20.45 -25.33 -5.08
N GLU A 44 -20.20 -24.53 -6.13
CA GLU A 44 -18.97 -23.77 -6.11
C GLU A 44 -19.07 -23.04 -4.79
N GLU A 45 -18.69 -23.74 -3.71
CA GLU A 45 -17.71 -23.22 -2.80
C GLU A 45 -16.83 -22.35 -3.70
N ILE A 46 -17.15 -21.05 -3.76
CA ILE A 46 -16.10 -20.06 -3.71
C ILE A 46 -15.28 -20.66 -2.59
N PRO A 47 -14.07 -21.17 -2.84
CA PRO A 47 -13.20 -21.41 -1.74
C PRO A 47 -13.10 -20.01 -1.15
N PHE A 48 -13.89 -19.73 -0.11
CA PHE A 48 -13.40 -18.96 0.98
C PHE A 48 -12.15 -19.77 1.31
N ASP A 49 -11.06 -19.30 0.73
CA ASP A 49 -9.74 -19.71 1.10
C ASP A 49 -9.65 -19.25 2.56
N ASP A 50 -10.19 -20.08 3.44
CA ASP A 50 -10.17 -19.92 4.88
C ASP A 50 -8.71 -19.97 5.36
N SER A 51 -7.80 -20.31 4.46
CA SER A 51 -6.39 -19.97 4.49
C SER A 51 -6.13 -18.62 3.83
N ILE A 52 -6.36 -17.53 4.57
CA ILE A 52 -5.29 -16.51 4.56
C ILE A 52 -4.05 -17.27 5.01
N GLU A 53 -3.13 -17.54 4.09
CA GLU A 53 -1.95 -18.32 4.42
C GLU A 53 -1.20 -17.60 5.55
N ARG A 54 -0.55 -18.35 6.46
CA ARG A 54 0.17 -17.73 7.60
C ARG A 54 1.20 -16.68 7.14
N SER A 55 1.72 -16.85 5.92
CA SER A 55 2.57 -15.90 5.18
C SER A 55 1.86 -14.57 4.93
N GLU A 56 0.63 -14.58 4.43
CA GLU A 56 -0.16 -13.38 4.10
C GLU A 56 -0.54 -12.57 5.35
N LEU A 57 -0.96 -13.25 6.44
CA LEU A 57 -1.21 -12.57 7.71
C LEU A 57 0.05 -11.90 8.27
N SER A 58 1.18 -12.61 8.20
CA SER A 58 2.47 -12.09 8.68
C SER A 58 2.91 -10.87 7.88
N TRP A 59 2.69 -10.89 6.56
CA TRP A 59 2.97 -9.77 5.67
C TRP A 59 2.08 -8.56 5.96
N LEU A 60 0.76 -8.74 6.12
CA LEU A 60 -0.15 -7.64 6.47
C LEU A 60 0.21 -7.00 7.81
N VAL A 61 0.58 -7.82 8.80
CA VAL A 61 1.06 -7.33 10.10
C VAL A 61 2.34 -6.51 9.93
N LEU A 62 3.31 -6.98 9.15
CA LEU A 62 4.53 -6.25 8.86
C LEU A 62 4.25 -4.93 8.13
N GLN A 63 3.40 -4.94 7.09
CA GLN A 63 2.99 -3.75 6.37
C GLN A 63 2.40 -2.71 7.31
N TYR A 64 1.48 -3.12 8.20
CA TYR A 64 0.89 -2.23 9.20
C TYR A 64 1.95 -1.59 10.11
N PHE A 65 2.89 -2.37 10.64
CA PHE A 65 3.95 -1.83 11.48
C PHE A 65 4.87 -0.87 10.73
N LEU A 66 5.22 -1.18 9.48
CA LEU A 66 6.01 -0.29 8.63
C LEU A 66 5.26 1.01 8.32
N PHE A 67 3.99 0.92 7.93
CA PHE A 67 3.13 2.09 7.73
C PHE A 67 3.09 2.98 8.95
N ARG A 68 2.77 2.41 10.11
CA ARG A 68 2.70 3.15 11.36
C ARG A 68 4.02 3.80 11.71
N LYS A 69 5.13 3.05 11.62
CA LYS A 69 6.47 3.55 11.92
C LYS A 69 6.86 4.72 11.00
N PHE A 70 6.65 4.58 9.68
CA PHE A 70 6.96 5.66 8.74
C PHE A 70 6.05 6.88 8.90
N GLN A 71 4.77 6.69 9.22
CA GLN A 71 3.85 7.78 9.55
C GLN A 71 4.28 8.53 10.81
N GLU A 72 4.76 7.82 11.85
CA GLU A 72 5.30 8.44 13.07
C GLU A 72 6.52 9.33 12.76
N TYR A 73 7.32 8.97 11.75
CA TYR A 73 8.42 9.81 11.26
C TYR A 73 7.98 10.95 10.34
N GLY A 74 6.71 11.00 9.94
CA GLY A 74 6.12 12.02 9.07
C GLY A 74 6.15 11.68 7.58
N ALA A 75 6.38 10.42 7.20
CA ALA A 75 6.33 10.02 5.79
C ALA A 75 4.91 10.06 5.22
N HIS A 76 4.79 10.38 3.94
CA HIS A 76 3.50 10.39 3.27
C HIS A 76 2.98 8.96 3.01
N PRO A 77 1.71 8.62 3.36
CA PRO A 77 1.20 7.25 3.24
C PRO A 77 1.32 6.66 1.83
N LEU A 78 1.06 7.46 0.79
CA LEU A 78 1.22 7.00 -0.60
C LEU A 78 2.66 6.62 -0.98
N GLN A 79 3.68 7.23 -0.37
CA GLN A 79 5.07 6.87 -0.65
C GLN A 79 5.41 5.52 0.00
N VAL A 80 4.95 5.32 1.23
CA VAL A 80 5.10 4.05 1.94
C VAL A 80 4.37 2.92 1.21
N TYR A 81 3.15 3.18 0.75
CA TYR A 81 2.40 2.22 -0.07
C TYR A 81 3.17 1.80 -1.32
N ARG A 82 3.68 2.78 -2.09
CA ARG A 82 4.47 2.50 -3.30
C ARG A 82 5.73 1.69 -3.00
N LEU A 83 6.38 1.94 -1.86
CA LEU A 83 7.53 1.15 -1.44
C LEU A 83 7.13 -0.30 -1.14
N LEU A 84 6.07 -0.50 -0.35
CA LEU A 84 5.59 -1.84 0.00
C LEU A 84 5.09 -2.61 -1.22
N SER A 85 4.37 -1.96 -2.14
CA SER A 85 3.92 -2.60 -3.38
C SER A 85 5.08 -3.05 -4.26
N LYS A 86 6.20 -2.31 -4.31
CA LYS A 86 7.38 -2.75 -5.05
C LYS A 86 7.98 -4.04 -4.48
N ILE A 87 8.03 -4.14 -3.15
CA ILE A 87 8.58 -5.30 -2.45
C ILE A 87 7.64 -6.51 -2.62
N ASP A 88 6.33 -6.27 -2.58
CA ASP A 88 5.31 -7.28 -2.82
C ASP A 88 5.39 -7.84 -4.26
N GLU A 89 5.59 -6.95 -5.25
CA GLU A 89 5.75 -7.33 -6.66
C GLU A 89 7.08 -8.05 -6.93
N GLU A 90 8.14 -7.77 -6.17
CA GLU A 90 9.43 -8.46 -6.26
C GLU A 90 9.38 -9.88 -5.68
N GLY A 91 8.32 -10.25 -4.94
CA GLY A 91 7.93 -11.63 -4.66
C GLY A 91 8.86 -12.48 -3.78
N ASP A 92 10.05 -11.98 -3.46
CA ASP A 92 11.02 -12.61 -2.59
C ASP A 92 11.75 -11.49 -1.83
N CYS A 93 11.85 -11.60 -0.50
CA CYS A 93 12.95 -10.93 0.18
C CYS A 93 14.22 -11.41 -0.52
N PRO A 94 15.07 -10.54 -1.10
CA PRO A 94 16.29 -11.00 -1.73
C PRO A 94 17.15 -11.66 -0.63
N VAL A 95 17.11 -12.99 -0.56
CA VAL A 95 18.02 -13.81 0.26
C VAL A 95 19.45 -13.68 -0.30
N VAL A 96 19.61 -12.98 -1.43
CA VAL A 96 20.90 -12.60 -2.00
C VAL A 96 21.36 -11.27 -1.38
N PRO A 97 22.46 -11.27 -0.61
CA PRO A 97 23.06 -10.05 -0.09
C PRO A 97 23.68 -9.26 -1.25
N GLY A 98 22.93 -8.34 -1.87
CA GLY A 98 23.44 -7.56 -2.99
C GLY A 98 22.43 -6.65 -3.68
N GLU A 99 21.16 -7.04 -3.75
CA GLU A 99 20.10 -6.16 -4.23
C GLU A 99 19.61 -5.31 -3.06
N SER A 100 20.18 -4.11 -2.95
CA SER A 100 19.91 -3.24 -1.83
C SER A 100 18.46 -2.77 -1.93
N THR A 101 17.57 -3.21 -1.04
CA THR A 101 16.23 -2.62 -0.84
C THR A 101 16.34 -1.27 -0.14
N ARG A 102 17.25 -0.44 -0.65
CA ARG A 102 17.50 0.91 -0.19
C ARG A 102 16.30 1.75 -0.56
N PHE A 103 15.65 2.29 0.46
CA PHE A 103 14.53 3.19 0.29
C PHE A 103 14.92 4.60 0.69
N GLU A 104 14.26 5.56 0.06
CA GLU A 104 14.33 6.97 0.39
C GLU A 104 12.90 7.52 0.37
N LEU A 105 12.41 7.91 1.54
CA LEU A 105 11.05 8.44 1.71
C LEU A 105 11.14 9.90 2.12
N ASP A 106 10.39 10.76 1.43
CA ASP A 106 10.22 12.14 1.87
C ASP A 106 9.29 12.17 3.09
N ALA A 107 9.72 12.88 4.13
CA ALA A 107 8.97 13.03 5.37
C ALA A 107 8.79 14.50 5.75
N ASP A 108 7.69 14.79 6.40
CA ASP A 108 7.39 16.11 6.93
C ASP A 108 8.18 16.39 8.21
N LEU A 109 8.63 17.64 8.34
CA LEU A 109 9.24 18.13 9.56
C LEU A 109 8.17 18.27 10.65
N SER A 110 8.42 17.65 11.80
CA SER A 110 7.61 17.82 13.01
C SER A 110 7.65 19.27 13.52
N ARG A 111 6.74 19.63 14.43
CA ARG A 111 6.66 21.01 14.95
C ARG A 111 7.98 21.46 15.61
N MET A 112 8.60 20.60 16.41
CA MET A 112 9.90 20.87 17.05
C MET A 112 11.02 20.97 16.03
N GLU A 113 10.99 20.08 15.05
CA GLU A 113 11.96 20.02 13.97
C GLU A 113 11.96 21.27 13.08
N ARG A 114 10.84 21.99 12.99
CA ARG A 114 10.76 23.26 12.25
C ARG A 114 11.41 24.44 12.96
N ILE A 115 11.61 24.35 14.28
CA ILE A 115 12.09 25.44 15.13
C ILE A 115 13.58 25.25 15.46
N LEU A 116 14.01 24.00 15.61
CA LEU A 116 15.39 23.70 16.00
C LEU A 116 16.36 23.77 14.81
N PRO A 117 17.53 24.41 14.97
CA PRO A 117 18.53 24.47 13.92
C PRO A 117 19.09 23.07 13.65
N LYS A 118 19.06 22.65 12.39
CA LYS A 118 19.58 21.34 11.94
C LYS A 118 20.82 21.50 11.07
N ARG A 119 21.57 20.43 10.85
CA ARG A 119 22.65 20.43 9.83
C ARG A 119 22.21 19.64 8.61
N CYS A 120 22.49 20.20 7.43
CA CYS A 120 22.30 19.49 6.18
C CYS A 120 23.28 18.32 6.09
N THR A 121 22.80 17.11 5.82
CA THR A 121 23.61 15.89 5.70
C THR A 121 24.59 15.98 4.52
N THR A 122 24.24 16.68 3.44
CA THR A 122 25.08 16.78 2.22
C THR A 122 26.16 17.85 2.32
N CYS A 123 25.84 19.05 2.83
CA CYS A 123 26.75 20.22 2.78
C CYS A 123 27.16 20.75 4.16
N GLY A 124 26.63 20.19 5.25
CA GLY A 124 26.93 20.60 6.63
C GLY A 124 26.37 21.95 7.07
N ARG A 125 25.76 22.73 6.16
CA ARG A 125 25.19 24.05 6.49
C ARG A 125 24.03 23.93 7.48
N PHE A 126 23.89 24.93 8.33
CA PHE A 126 22.75 25.02 9.24
C PHE A 126 21.46 25.36 8.49
N ILE A 127 20.42 24.59 8.81
CA ILE A 127 19.06 24.74 8.34
C ILE A 127 18.29 25.41 9.47
N LEU A 128 18.01 26.71 9.33
CA LEU A 128 17.29 27.50 10.34
C LEU A 128 15.79 27.55 10.05
N PHE A 129 15.40 27.64 8.78
CA PHE A 129 14.01 27.70 8.35
C PHE A 129 13.82 26.96 7.02
N GLY A 130 12.78 26.12 6.97
CA GLY A 130 12.51 25.29 5.80
C GLY A 130 13.58 24.22 5.58
N GLY A 131 13.22 23.12 4.94
CA GLY A 131 14.14 22.00 4.71
C GLY A 131 13.37 20.76 4.29
N ALA A 132 14.06 19.80 3.70
CA ALA A 132 13.50 18.49 3.43
C ALA A 132 14.04 17.50 4.46
N LYS A 133 13.14 16.71 5.05
CA LYS A 133 13.50 15.54 5.84
C LYS A 133 13.30 14.32 4.96
N LYS A 134 14.27 13.42 4.99
CA LYS A 134 14.20 12.15 4.28
C LYS A 134 14.51 11.02 5.25
N ILE A 135 13.80 9.91 5.07
CA ILE A 135 14.05 8.67 5.78
C ILE A 135 14.73 7.76 4.79
N ILE A 136 15.98 7.41 5.07
CA ILE A 136 16.82 6.58 4.22
C ILE A 136 17.14 5.32 5.00
N GLY A 137 17.18 4.17 4.34
CA GLY A 137 17.50 2.93 5.01
C GLY A 137 17.40 1.72 4.10
N ASP A 138 17.64 0.56 4.65
CA ASP A 138 17.46 -0.75 4.03
C ASP A 138 16.48 -1.58 4.87
N LEU A 139 15.43 -2.09 4.22
CA LEU A 139 14.41 -2.87 4.91
C LEU A 139 14.91 -4.25 5.33
N VAL A 140 15.91 -4.81 4.64
CA VAL A 140 16.47 -6.14 4.95
C VAL A 140 17.37 -6.07 6.20
N ILE A 141 18.16 -5.01 6.33
CA ILE A 141 19.09 -4.80 7.46
C ILE A 141 18.35 -4.16 8.64
N GLY A 142 17.24 -3.46 8.37
CA GLY A 142 16.47 -2.73 9.38
C GLY A 142 17.15 -1.44 9.82
N ASP A 143 18.13 -0.94 9.05
CA ASP A 143 18.76 0.35 9.31
C ASP A 143 17.86 1.48 8.80
N MET A 144 17.73 2.52 9.61
CA MET A 144 16.94 3.69 9.32
C MET A 144 17.68 4.92 9.81
N GLU A 145 17.98 5.82 8.88
CA GLU A 145 18.63 7.09 9.13
C GLU A 145 17.72 8.24 8.68
N ILE A 146 17.65 9.28 9.52
CA ILE A 146 16.94 10.50 9.20
C ILE A 146 17.94 11.51 8.64
N ALA A 147 17.85 11.78 7.34
CA ALA A 147 18.66 12.78 6.67
C ALA A 147 17.91 14.12 6.54
N TYR A 148 18.64 15.22 6.67
CA TYR A 148 18.09 16.56 6.47
C TYR A 148 18.81 17.25 5.32
N HIS A 149 18.06 17.85 4.41
CA HIS A 149 18.61 18.57 3.26
C HIS A 149 18.14 20.02 3.25
N CYS A 150 19.09 20.94 3.06
CA CYS A 150 18.78 22.36 2.87
C CYS A 150 18.11 22.60 1.51
N SER A 151 17.49 23.77 1.34
CA SER A 151 16.83 24.18 0.09
C SER A 151 17.76 24.12 -1.13
N GLU A 152 19.03 24.51 -0.97
CA GLU A 152 20.01 24.45 -2.06
C GLU A 152 20.37 23.00 -2.45
N CYS A 153 20.57 22.12 -1.48
CA CYS A 153 20.86 20.70 -1.73
C CYS A 153 19.66 19.96 -2.30
N ARG A 154 18.44 20.37 -1.93
CA ARG A 154 17.21 19.80 -2.50
C ARG A 154 17.06 20.10 -3.99
N SER A 155 17.43 21.31 -4.42
CA SER A 155 17.30 21.74 -5.81
C SER A 155 18.38 21.16 -6.73
N LYS A 156 19.52 20.74 -6.18
CA LYS A 156 20.54 19.98 -6.90
C LYS A 156 20.15 18.50 -6.95
N LYS A 157 19.06 18.18 -7.64
CA LYS A 157 18.85 16.80 -8.12
C LYS A 157 19.91 16.57 -9.21
N VAL A 158 20.99 15.88 -8.86
CA VAL A 158 21.89 15.24 -9.82
C VAL A 158 21.27 13.90 -10.19
#